data_AF-A0A1B7VHS4-F1
#
_entry.id   AF-A0A1B7VHS4-F1
#
_cell.length_a   1.000
_cell.length_b   1.000
_cell.length_c   1.000
_cell.angle_alpha   90.00
_cell.angle_beta   90.00
_cell.angle_gamma   90.00
#
_symmetry.space_group_name_H-M   'P 1'
#
loop_
_entity.id
_entity.type
_entity.pdbx_description
1 polymer ?
#
loop_
_entity_poly.entity_id
_entity_poly.type
_entity_poly.pdbx_seq_one_letter_code
_entity_poly.pdbx_strand_id
1 'polypeptide(L)'
;MKKLTYFLAAILSFVVCLGGVSPALAQLQPPSRGITTFYKTSEQQAQGVNTYGNILKYDVAIPNPDLSSHLPDTVDKFPDVYKRDLAQGRRKNGTNGSFTEGWFDFQASTAVTPGTNQLFTIKAPNGGRIYSVVAGLLASQCPLEIRTTEIAFFDNVDQAIKKANDLDKDKFLVYVSPNDDLTIKAFSELFYDSTTGKKKTNKDCFLVSGATQKVRVNFQSIFPLLPPQLQQPGRQAPFEYFPKYPNFIYLVNARNTLTDLGFRQIY
;
A
#
# COMPACT_ATOMS: atom_id res chain seq x y z
N MET A 1 -45.47 -6.57 39.48
CA MET A 1 -44.13 -6.39 38.86
C MET A 1 -43.85 -7.29 37.64
N LYS A 2 -44.86 -7.94 37.01
CA LYS A 2 -44.65 -8.73 35.77
C LYS A 2 -45.11 -8.04 34.48
N LYS A 3 -45.87 -6.94 34.57
CA LYS A 3 -46.41 -6.20 33.41
C LYS A 3 -45.44 -5.14 32.86
N LEU A 4 -44.52 -4.63 33.68
CA LEU A 4 -43.52 -3.63 33.26
C LEU A 4 -42.41 -4.27 32.40
N THR A 5 -42.03 -5.51 32.71
CA THR A 5 -41.00 -6.28 32.00
C THR A 5 -41.43 -6.70 30.59
N TYR A 6 -42.71 -7.01 30.39
CA TYR A 6 -43.25 -7.33 29.06
C TYR A 6 -43.32 -6.10 28.15
N PHE A 7 -43.61 -4.92 28.71
CA PHE A 7 -43.66 -3.67 27.94
C PHE A 7 -42.26 -3.23 27.46
N LEU A 8 -41.23 -3.42 28.30
CA LEU A 8 -39.82 -3.17 27.92
C LEU A 8 -39.31 -4.17 26.87
N ALA A 9 -39.68 -5.45 26.95
CA ALA A 9 -39.28 -6.45 25.96
C ALA A 9 -39.95 -6.22 24.58
N ALA A 10 -41.19 -5.73 24.55
CA ALA A 10 -41.90 -5.40 23.31
C ALA A 10 -41.37 -4.12 22.64
N ILE A 11 -40.90 -3.14 23.42
CA ILE A 11 -40.22 -1.96 22.87
C ILE A 11 -38.84 -2.33 22.32
N LEU A 12 -38.08 -3.18 23.03
CA LEU A 12 -36.80 -3.68 22.52
C LEU A 12 -36.95 -4.51 21.23
N SER A 13 -38.01 -5.32 21.09
CA SER A 13 -38.24 -6.06 19.84
C SER A 13 -38.68 -5.16 18.68
N PHE A 14 -39.37 -4.05 18.94
CA PHE A 14 -39.69 -3.06 17.92
C PHE A 14 -38.48 -2.20 17.50
N VAL A 15 -37.57 -1.86 18.44
CA VAL A 15 -36.32 -1.12 18.13
C VAL A 15 -35.34 -1.98 17.31
N VAL A 16 -35.40 -3.31 17.42
CA VAL A 16 -34.59 -4.22 16.59
C VAL A 16 -35.18 -4.45 15.19
N CYS A 17 -36.50 -4.35 15.02
CA CYS A 17 -37.14 -4.70 13.74
C CYS A 17 -37.55 -3.49 12.88
N LEU A 18 -37.72 -2.28 13.42
CA LEU A 18 -38.23 -1.13 12.66
C LEU A 18 -37.55 0.20 13.08
N GLY A 19 -36.23 0.30 12.89
CA GLY A 19 -35.53 1.58 12.72
C GLY A 19 -34.81 2.15 13.95
N GLY A 20 -33.48 2.27 13.82
CA GLY A 20 -32.78 3.49 14.21
C GLY A 20 -32.25 3.58 15.64
N VAL A 21 -31.32 2.70 16.03
CA VAL A 21 -30.20 3.10 16.91
C VAL A 21 -28.93 2.50 16.33
N SER A 22 -28.15 3.36 15.68
CA SER A 22 -26.98 3.00 14.90
C SER A 22 -25.88 2.35 15.76
N PRO A 23 -25.45 1.11 15.47
CA PRO A 23 -24.13 0.61 15.88
C PRO A 23 -23.01 1.25 15.03
N ALA A 24 -23.21 2.49 14.59
CA ALA A 24 -22.17 3.32 14.01
C ALA A 24 -21.34 3.88 15.18
N LEU A 25 -20.26 3.18 15.52
CA LEU A 25 -18.95 3.74 15.89
C LEU A 25 -17.93 2.71 16.40
N ALA A 26 -18.32 1.45 16.67
CA ALA A 26 -17.42 0.46 17.28
C ALA A 26 -16.89 -0.64 16.33
N GLN A 27 -17.37 -0.74 15.09
CA GLN A 27 -16.88 -1.75 14.13
C GLN A 27 -17.29 -1.36 12.71
N LEU A 28 -16.52 -0.48 12.06
CA LEU A 28 -16.77 -0.13 10.66
C LEU A 28 -15.49 -0.32 9.85
N GLN A 29 -15.60 -1.35 9.00
CA GLN A 29 -14.70 -1.85 7.96
C GLN A 29 -13.66 -2.88 8.43
N PRO A 30 -13.56 -4.05 7.74
CA PRO A 30 -12.40 -4.91 7.91
C PRO A 30 -11.15 -4.07 7.62
N PRO A 31 -9.99 -4.38 8.23
CA PRO A 31 -8.74 -3.75 7.83
C PRO A 31 -8.67 -3.87 6.31
N SER A 32 -8.46 -2.73 5.65
CA SER A 32 -8.29 -2.67 4.20
C SER A 32 -7.44 -3.85 3.76
N ARG A 33 -7.84 -4.55 2.71
CA ARG A 33 -7.16 -5.78 2.28
C ARG A 33 -6.23 -5.57 1.08
N GLY A 34 -6.19 -4.35 0.52
CA GLY A 34 -5.45 -3.93 -0.66
C GLY A 34 -3.91 -3.99 -0.62
N ILE A 35 -3.29 -4.48 -1.71
CA ILE A 35 -1.94 -4.08 -2.17
C ILE A 35 -1.88 -2.57 -2.43
N THR A 36 -3.03 -1.96 -2.70
CA THR A 36 -3.21 -0.52 -2.82
C THR A 36 -4.47 -0.13 -2.07
N THR A 37 -4.34 0.80 -1.12
CA THR A 37 -5.46 1.31 -0.29
C THR A 37 -5.28 2.81 -0.05
N PHE A 38 -6.40 3.54 -0.01
CA PHE A 38 -6.48 4.93 0.50
C PHE A 38 -7.05 4.98 1.92
N TYR A 39 -6.27 5.45 2.90
CA TYR A 39 -6.77 5.75 4.24
C TYR A 39 -7.25 7.18 4.39
N LYS A 40 -8.19 7.36 5.33
CA LYS A 40 -8.77 8.65 5.67
C LYS A 40 -7.92 9.42 6.70
N THR A 41 -7.16 8.73 7.56
CA THR A 41 -6.35 9.36 8.63
C THR A 41 -5.01 8.64 8.88
N SER A 42 -4.05 9.32 9.51
CA SER A 42 -2.72 8.77 9.86
C SER A 42 -2.83 7.55 10.76
N GLU A 43 -3.80 7.55 11.66
CA GLU A 43 -4.06 6.46 12.60
C GLU A 43 -4.61 5.25 11.85
N GLN A 44 -5.50 5.46 10.87
CA GLN A 44 -5.98 4.39 10.00
C GLN A 44 -4.85 3.79 9.15
N GLN A 45 -3.92 4.62 8.66
CA GLN A 45 -2.73 4.12 7.98
C GLN A 45 -1.84 3.32 8.91
N ALA A 46 -1.51 3.84 10.10
CA ALA A 46 -0.69 3.13 11.07
C ALA A 46 -1.32 1.80 11.47
N GLN A 47 -2.64 1.76 11.67
CA GLN A 47 -3.39 0.54 11.93
C GLN A 47 -3.39 -0.41 10.72
N GLY A 48 -3.50 0.11 9.50
CA GLY A 48 -3.35 -0.64 8.26
C GLY A 48 -1.96 -1.29 8.19
N VAL A 49 -0.89 -0.51 8.34
CA VAL A 49 0.50 -0.98 8.35
C VAL A 49 0.71 -2.05 9.40
N ASN A 50 0.24 -1.84 10.63
CA ASN A 50 0.31 -2.82 11.71
C ASN A 50 -0.46 -4.11 11.36
N THR A 51 -1.67 -3.98 10.83
CA THR A 51 -2.48 -5.14 10.44
C THR A 51 -1.80 -5.94 9.33
N TYR A 52 -1.28 -5.26 8.30
CA TYR A 52 -0.55 -5.93 7.24
C TYR A 52 0.74 -6.56 7.75
N GLY A 53 1.63 -5.82 8.40
CA GLY A 53 2.93 -6.31 8.86
C GLY A 53 2.83 -7.37 9.97
N ASN A 54 2.04 -7.12 11.01
CA ASN A 54 2.06 -7.93 12.23
C ASN A 54 0.99 -9.03 12.26
N ILE A 55 -0.20 -8.78 11.70
CA ILE A 55 -1.31 -9.75 11.73
C ILE A 55 -1.31 -10.60 10.47
N LEU A 56 -1.29 -9.97 9.30
CA LEU A 56 -1.40 -10.66 8.02
C LEU A 56 -0.03 -11.17 7.52
N LYS A 57 1.08 -10.65 8.06
CA LYS A 57 2.48 -10.95 7.71
C LYS A 57 2.92 -10.44 6.33
N TYR A 58 2.36 -9.31 5.92
CA TYR A 58 2.56 -8.69 4.63
C TYR A 58 3.76 -7.72 4.65
N ASP A 59 4.61 -7.75 3.61
CA ASP A 59 5.76 -6.83 3.46
C ASP A 59 5.30 -5.48 2.94
N VAL A 60 5.32 -4.48 3.82
CA VAL A 60 4.81 -3.13 3.61
C VAL A 60 5.92 -2.19 3.20
N ALA A 61 5.82 -1.65 1.99
CA ALA A 61 6.77 -0.68 1.48
C ALA A 61 6.22 0.74 1.62
N ILE A 62 6.43 1.30 2.81
CA ILE A 62 6.19 2.71 3.14
C ILE A 62 7.38 3.16 3.99
N PRO A 63 7.79 4.44 3.97
CA PRO A 63 8.50 5.02 5.10
C PRO A 63 7.63 4.92 6.36
N ASN A 64 7.74 3.79 7.05
CA ASN A 64 7.17 3.61 8.37
C ASN A 64 8.11 4.33 9.36
N PRO A 65 7.62 5.22 10.24
CA PRO A 65 8.43 5.77 11.32
C PRO A 65 9.09 4.68 12.19
N ASP A 66 8.54 3.46 12.28
CA ASP A 66 9.21 2.33 12.94
C ASP A 66 10.47 1.85 12.21
N LEU A 67 10.54 1.99 10.88
CA LEU A 67 11.77 1.71 10.13
C LEU A 67 12.88 2.61 10.65
N SER A 68 12.58 3.90 10.84
CA SER A 68 13.57 4.85 11.37
C SER A 68 14.16 4.40 12.70
N SER A 69 13.48 3.63 13.55
CA SER A 69 14.02 3.26 14.87
C SER A 69 15.28 2.36 14.82
N HIS A 70 15.46 1.56 13.77
CA HIS A 70 16.57 0.60 13.66
C HIS A 70 17.59 0.93 12.55
N LEU A 71 17.38 2.03 11.82
CA LEU A 71 18.34 2.50 10.81
C LEU A 71 19.60 3.08 11.44
N PRO A 72 20.78 2.91 10.81
CA PRO A 72 22.03 3.50 11.30
C PRO A 72 21.97 5.04 11.32
N ASP A 73 22.78 5.68 12.16
CA ASP A 73 22.78 7.14 12.29
C ASP A 73 23.29 7.88 11.03
N THR A 74 24.04 7.17 10.19
CA THR A 74 24.71 7.72 9.00
C THR A 74 24.36 6.94 7.74
N VAL A 75 24.26 7.65 6.61
CA VAL A 75 23.79 7.12 5.32
C VAL A 75 24.76 6.13 4.68
N ASP A 76 26.06 6.24 4.97
CA ASP A 76 27.11 5.35 4.45
C ASP A 76 26.86 3.87 4.81
N LYS A 77 26.30 3.61 5.99
CA LYS A 77 26.00 2.25 6.47
C LYS A 77 24.62 1.76 6.04
N PHE A 78 23.74 2.66 5.60
CA PHE A 78 22.34 2.33 5.32
C PHE A 78 22.19 1.30 4.19
N PRO A 79 22.86 1.41 3.02
CA PRO A 79 22.70 0.44 1.94
C PRO A 79 22.98 -1.00 2.36
N ASP A 80 24.04 -1.24 3.13
CA ASP A 80 24.42 -2.58 3.55
C ASP A 80 23.47 -3.17 4.59
N VAL A 81 22.95 -2.34 5.49
CA VAL A 81 21.92 -2.74 6.46
C VAL A 81 20.63 -3.10 5.71
N TYR A 82 20.15 -2.19 4.87
CA TYR A 82 18.86 -2.34 4.21
C TYR A 82 18.86 -3.46 3.16
N LYS A 83 20.01 -3.74 2.50
CA LYS A 83 20.17 -4.93 1.65
C LYS A 83 19.89 -6.24 2.38
N ARG A 84 20.23 -6.33 3.68
CA ARG A 84 19.95 -7.53 4.49
C ARG A 84 18.46 -7.65 4.76
N ASP A 85 17.78 -6.55 5.04
CA ASP A 85 16.33 -6.51 5.27
C ASP A 85 15.57 -6.91 3.99
N LEU A 86 15.96 -6.36 2.84
CA LEU A 86 15.41 -6.74 1.54
C LEU A 86 15.65 -8.22 1.22
N ALA A 87 16.84 -8.75 1.51
CA ALA A 87 17.14 -10.18 1.33
C ALA A 87 16.29 -11.07 2.25
N GLN A 88 16.05 -10.66 3.49
CA GLN A 88 15.15 -11.38 4.40
C GLN A 88 13.70 -11.33 3.91
N GLY A 89 13.24 -10.17 3.45
CA GLY A 89 11.93 -10.01 2.80
C GLY A 89 11.79 -10.94 1.59
N ARG A 90 12.84 -11.05 0.76
CA ARG A 90 12.85 -11.94 -0.40
C ARG A 90 12.68 -13.41 -0.04
N ARG A 91 13.34 -13.88 1.02
CA ARG A 91 13.18 -15.26 1.50
C ARG A 91 11.75 -15.57 1.93
N LYS A 92 11.03 -14.59 2.48
CA LYS A 92 9.65 -14.76 2.96
C LYS A 92 8.61 -14.60 1.85
N ASN A 93 8.87 -13.70 0.90
CA ASN A 93 7.83 -13.16 0.01
C ASN A 93 8.14 -13.28 -1.48
N GLY A 94 9.31 -13.78 -1.88
CA GLY A 94 9.79 -13.74 -3.27
C GLY A 94 10.36 -12.37 -3.66
N THR A 95 10.52 -12.09 -4.95
CA THR A 95 11.13 -10.85 -5.45
C THR A 95 10.47 -9.59 -4.85
N ASN A 96 11.28 -8.58 -4.51
CA ASN A 96 10.75 -7.30 -4.04
C ASN A 96 9.83 -6.67 -5.10
N GLY A 97 8.77 -5.98 -4.66
CA GLY A 97 7.75 -5.46 -5.56
C GLY A 97 7.06 -6.56 -6.37
N SER A 98 6.72 -7.72 -5.78
CA SER A 98 5.94 -8.72 -6.51
C SER A 98 4.97 -9.49 -5.61
N PHE A 99 3.90 -10.02 -6.22
CA PHE A 99 2.82 -10.74 -5.52
C PHE A 99 2.17 -11.80 -6.41
N THR A 100 1.49 -12.77 -5.79
CA THR A 100 0.71 -13.81 -6.47
C THR A 100 -0.79 -13.50 -6.48
N GLU A 101 -1.29 -12.83 -5.46
CA GLU A 101 -2.65 -12.30 -5.37
C GLU A 101 -2.61 -10.90 -4.76
N GLY A 102 -3.40 -10.00 -5.32
CA GLY A 102 -3.47 -8.61 -4.91
C GLY A 102 -4.89 -8.10 -4.82
N TRP A 103 -5.18 -7.37 -3.76
CA TRP A 103 -6.43 -6.64 -3.59
C TRP A 103 -6.18 -5.17 -3.95
N PHE A 104 -7.17 -4.51 -4.51
CA PHE A 104 -7.09 -3.12 -4.94
C PHE A 104 -8.31 -2.41 -4.40
N ASP A 105 -8.11 -1.48 -3.47
CA ASP A 105 -9.18 -0.71 -2.87
C ASP A 105 -9.03 0.77 -3.23
N PHE A 106 -9.82 1.17 -4.21
CA PHE A 106 -9.87 2.56 -4.67
C PHE A 106 -11.15 3.29 -4.22
N GLN A 107 -11.98 2.69 -3.36
CA GLN A 107 -13.33 3.19 -3.05
C GLN A 107 -13.34 4.55 -2.34
N ALA A 108 -12.29 4.83 -1.56
CA ALA A 108 -12.12 6.11 -0.88
C ALA A 108 -11.63 7.25 -1.79
N SER A 109 -11.52 7.03 -3.11
CA SER A 109 -11.00 8.03 -4.05
C SER A 109 -11.98 8.60 -5.07
N THR A 110 -11.68 9.82 -5.53
CA THR A 110 -12.34 10.44 -6.69
C THR A 110 -11.62 9.95 -7.94
N ALA A 111 -12.28 9.13 -8.75
CA ALA A 111 -11.72 8.63 -10.00
C ALA A 111 -12.01 9.58 -11.17
N VAL A 112 -11.02 9.79 -12.04
CA VAL A 112 -11.22 10.49 -13.31
C VAL A 112 -12.08 9.65 -14.27
N THR A 113 -11.87 8.35 -14.29
CA THR A 113 -12.67 7.41 -15.08
C THR A 113 -13.79 6.83 -14.21
N PRO A 114 -15.07 7.09 -14.52
CA PRO A 114 -16.18 6.57 -13.73
C PRO A 114 -16.13 5.04 -13.59
N GLY A 115 -16.40 4.53 -12.39
CA GLY A 115 -16.45 3.10 -12.11
C GLY A 115 -15.10 2.44 -11.81
N THR A 116 -13.96 3.15 -11.89
CA THR A 116 -12.65 2.57 -11.54
C THR A 116 -12.31 2.68 -10.05
N ASN A 117 -13.06 3.45 -9.27
CA ASN A 117 -12.95 3.55 -7.81
C ASN A 117 -13.73 2.43 -7.10
N GLN A 118 -13.35 1.18 -7.36
CA GLN A 118 -13.99 0.01 -6.77
C GLN A 118 -12.97 -0.87 -6.02
N LEU A 119 -13.47 -1.80 -5.22
CA LEU A 119 -12.69 -2.87 -4.60
C LEU A 119 -12.65 -4.07 -5.55
N PHE A 120 -11.46 -4.59 -5.84
CA PHE A 120 -11.32 -5.81 -6.64
C PHE A 120 -10.04 -6.57 -6.30
N THR A 121 -9.91 -7.78 -6.86
CA THR A 121 -8.70 -8.60 -6.73
C THR A 121 -8.12 -8.96 -8.09
N ILE A 122 -6.81 -9.17 -8.13
CA ILE A 122 -6.07 -9.71 -9.28
C ILE A 122 -5.28 -10.91 -8.77
N LYS A 123 -5.26 -11.98 -9.56
CA LYS A 123 -4.40 -13.14 -9.33
C LYS A 123 -3.42 -13.29 -10.48
N ALA A 124 -2.18 -13.64 -10.16
CA ALA A 124 -1.17 -13.94 -11.15
C ALA A 124 -1.53 -15.25 -11.90
N PRO A 125 -1.32 -15.31 -13.23
CA PRO A 125 -1.61 -16.51 -14.00
C PRO A 125 -0.64 -17.65 -13.64
N ASN A 126 -1.13 -18.90 -13.68
CA ASN A 126 -0.34 -20.13 -13.61
C ASN A 126 0.64 -20.23 -12.42
N GLY A 127 0.29 -19.66 -11.25
CA GLY A 127 1.18 -19.65 -10.08
C GLY A 127 2.41 -18.73 -10.24
N GLY A 128 2.44 -17.90 -11.28
CA GLY A 128 3.46 -16.89 -11.52
C GLY A 128 3.33 -15.70 -10.57
N ARG A 129 3.94 -14.57 -10.95
CA ARG A 129 3.97 -13.35 -10.13
C ARG A 129 3.65 -12.12 -10.97
N ILE A 130 3.01 -11.16 -10.33
CA ILE A 130 2.86 -9.80 -10.84
C ILE A 130 3.90 -8.94 -10.15
N TYR A 131 4.64 -8.17 -10.94
CA TYR A 131 5.67 -7.24 -10.49
C TYR A 131 5.09 -5.83 -10.45
N SER A 132 5.22 -5.16 -9.32
CA SER A 132 4.79 -3.79 -9.07
C SER A 132 5.98 -2.85 -9.00
N VAL A 133 5.80 -1.68 -9.61
CA VAL A 133 6.68 -0.53 -9.48
C VAL A 133 5.88 0.59 -8.88
N VAL A 134 6.32 1.13 -7.74
CA VAL A 134 5.68 2.28 -7.11
C VAL A 134 6.71 3.35 -6.80
N ALA A 135 6.40 4.55 -7.27
CA ALA A 135 7.29 5.68 -7.16
C ALA A 135 6.52 6.97 -6.91
N GLY A 136 7.15 7.90 -6.20
CA GLY A 136 6.56 9.17 -5.79
C GLY A 136 7.42 10.33 -6.25
N LEU A 137 6.80 11.31 -6.89
CA LEU A 137 7.45 12.56 -7.26
C LEU A 137 7.28 13.56 -6.12
N LEU A 138 8.38 13.92 -5.48
CA LEU A 138 8.39 14.84 -4.35
C LEU A 138 7.85 16.22 -4.74
N ALA A 139 6.97 16.77 -3.91
CA ALA A 139 6.62 18.19 -3.86
C ALA A 139 7.43 18.91 -2.77
N SER A 140 7.61 18.27 -1.62
CA SER A 140 8.40 18.74 -0.47
C SER A 140 9.05 17.55 0.23
N GLN A 141 10.22 17.77 0.83
CA GLN A 141 10.98 16.73 1.54
C GLN A 141 10.70 16.69 3.05
N CYS A 142 10.21 17.78 3.65
CA CYS A 142 9.82 17.82 5.05
C CYS A 142 8.87 19.01 5.33
N PRO A 143 7.59 18.78 5.69
CA PRO A 143 6.93 17.48 5.71
C PRO A 143 6.97 16.80 4.34
N LEU A 144 6.97 15.47 4.32
CA LEU A 144 7.07 14.72 3.07
C LEU A 144 5.79 14.89 2.26
N GLU A 145 5.91 15.53 1.09
CA GLU A 145 4.79 15.74 0.17
C GLU A 145 5.05 15.10 -1.19
N ILE A 146 4.04 14.42 -1.74
CA ILE A 146 4.13 13.70 -3.03
C ILE A 146 3.19 14.35 -4.04
N ARG A 147 3.73 15.05 -5.03
CA ARG A 147 2.92 15.62 -6.11
C ARG A 147 2.18 14.54 -6.88
N THR A 148 2.86 13.44 -7.20
CA THR A 148 2.28 12.35 -7.99
C THR A 148 2.87 11.02 -7.59
N THR A 149 2.00 10.05 -7.32
CA THR A 149 2.39 8.65 -7.16
C THR A 149 2.06 7.88 -8.44
N GLU A 150 3.08 7.24 -9.00
CA GLU A 150 2.98 6.36 -10.17
C GLU A 150 3.07 4.91 -9.69
N ILE A 151 2.09 4.10 -10.06
CA ILE A 151 2.02 2.67 -9.78
C ILE A 151 1.87 1.96 -11.12
N ALA A 152 2.69 0.96 -11.37
CA ALA A 152 2.60 0.16 -12.59
C ALA A 152 2.76 -1.33 -12.27
N PHE A 153 2.02 -2.16 -13.00
CA PHE A 153 2.02 -3.61 -12.83
C PHE A 153 2.41 -4.32 -14.11
N PHE A 154 3.20 -5.39 -13.97
CA PHE A 154 3.77 -6.16 -15.06
C PHE A 154 3.73 -7.66 -14.73
N ASP A 155 3.58 -8.50 -15.75
CA ASP A 155 3.79 -9.94 -15.67
C ASP A 155 5.25 -10.33 -16.00
N ASN A 156 6.08 -9.37 -16.40
CA ASN A 156 7.49 -9.53 -16.74
C ASN A 156 8.38 -8.66 -15.84
N VAL A 157 9.40 -9.28 -15.22
CA VAL A 157 10.30 -8.60 -14.28
C VAL A 157 11.18 -7.54 -14.95
N ASP A 158 11.66 -7.79 -16.17
CA ASP A 158 12.54 -6.86 -16.89
C ASP A 158 11.79 -5.60 -17.31
N GLN A 159 10.51 -5.73 -17.68
CA GLN A 159 9.65 -4.58 -17.94
C GLN A 159 9.41 -3.74 -16.69
N ALA A 160 9.21 -4.38 -15.53
CA ALA A 160 9.11 -3.68 -14.26
C ALA A 160 10.42 -2.96 -13.89
N ILE A 161 11.58 -3.61 -14.04
CA ILE A 161 12.89 -2.98 -13.80
C ILE A 161 13.10 -1.80 -14.74
N LYS A 162 12.77 -1.95 -16.03
CA LYS A 162 12.86 -0.86 -17.00
C LYS A 162 11.99 0.33 -16.58
N LYS A 163 10.73 0.09 -16.21
CA LYS A 163 9.82 1.15 -15.75
C LYS A 163 10.34 1.84 -14.48
N ALA A 164 10.92 1.08 -13.54
CA ALA A 164 11.54 1.63 -12.34
C ALA A 164 12.71 2.57 -12.70
N ASN A 165 13.61 2.15 -13.59
CA ASN A 165 14.72 2.97 -14.05
C ASN A 165 14.25 4.23 -14.80
N ASP A 166 13.20 4.12 -15.61
CA ASP A 166 12.65 5.27 -16.33
C ASP A 166 12.04 6.31 -15.36
N LEU A 167 11.31 5.84 -14.33
CA LEU A 167 10.79 6.72 -13.27
C LEU A 167 11.90 7.39 -12.45
N ASP A 168 13.00 6.68 -12.16
CA ASP A 168 14.16 7.26 -11.46
C ASP A 168 14.83 8.38 -12.28
N LYS A 169 14.97 8.19 -13.60
CA LYS A 169 15.48 9.23 -14.51
C LYS A 169 14.58 10.47 -14.49
N ASP A 170 13.27 10.26 -14.39
CA ASP A 170 12.25 11.30 -14.26
C ASP A 170 12.14 11.89 -12.84
N LYS A 171 13.11 11.58 -11.95
CA LYS A 171 13.24 12.10 -10.58
C LYS A 171 12.17 11.63 -9.60
N PHE A 172 11.49 10.51 -9.89
CA PHE A 172 10.64 9.86 -8.90
C PHE A 172 11.50 9.07 -7.90
N LEU A 173 11.10 9.11 -6.63
CA LEU A 173 11.61 8.18 -5.63
C LEU A 173 10.94 6.82 -5.83
N VAL A 174 11.70 5.80 -6.24
CA VAL A 174 11.18 4.45 -6.48
C VAL A 174 11.32 3.59 -5.22
N TYR A 175 10.31 3.57 -4.37
CA TYR A 175 10.35 2.87 -3.08
C TYR A 175 9.75 1.45 -3.12
N VAL A 176 9.18 1.03 -4.25
CA VAL A 176 8.81 -0.37 -4.52
C VAL A 176 9.22 -0.75 -5.93
N SER A 177 10.13 -1.70 -6.08
CA SER A 177 10.34 -2.36 -7.37
C SER A 177 11.14 -3.67 -7.22
N PRO A 178 11.27 -4.47 -8.30
CA PRO A 178 12.23 -5.58 -8.35
C PRO A 178 13.71 -5.14 -8.36
N ASN A 179 13.99 -3.84 -8.52
CA ASN A 179 15.32 -3.26 -8.40
C ASN A 179 15.55 -2.75 -6.97
N ASP A 180 16.29 -3.54 -6.18
CA ASP A 180 16.61 -3.25 -4.79
C ASP A 180 17.44 -1.95 -4.64
N ASP A 181 18.35 -1.66 -5.56
CA ASP A 181 19.23 -0.48 -5.48
C ASP A 181 18.44 0.83 -5.59
N LEU A 182 17.40 0.87 -6.44
CA LEU A 182 16.50 2.02 -6.51
C LEU A 182 15.67 2.19 -5.24
N THR A 183 15.25 1.06 -4.65
CA THR A 183 14.52 1.06 -3.38
C THR A 183 15.41 1.60 -2.25
N ILE A 184 16.65 1.12 -2.16
CA ILE A 184 17.67 1.62 -1.22
C ILE A 184 17.91 3.12 -1.44
N LYS A 185 18.07 3.57 -2.68
CA LYS A 185 18.26 4.99 -2.99
C LYS A 185 17.09 5.84 -2.49
N ALA A 186 15.86 5.43 -2.81
CA ALA A 186 14.66 6.15 -2.38
C ALA A 186 14.57 6.26 -0.84
N PHE A 187 14.77 5.15 -0.12
CA PHE A 187 14.73 5.18 1.34
C PHE A 187 15.91 5.94 1.97
N SER A 188 17.09 5.96 1.32
CA SER A 188 18.21 6.80 1.75
C SER A 188 17.81 8.28 1.73
N GLU A 189 17.20 8.74 0.64
CA GLU A 189 16.74 10.13 0.49
C GLU A 189 15.61 10.49 1.46
N LEU A 190 14.75 9.52 1.79
CA LEU A 190 13.68 9.71 2.76
C LEU A 190 14.23 9.82 4.19
N PHE A 191 15.15 8.94 4.59
CA PHE A 191 15.61 8.83 5.97
C PHE A 191 16.80 9.71 6.35
N TYR A 192 17.60 10.16 5.38
CA TYR A 192 18.85 10.89 5.65
C TYR A 192 18.85 12.27 5.00
N ASP A 193 19.44 13.22 5.70
CA ASP A 193 19.70 14.56 5.18
C ASP A 193 20.84 14.49 4.16
N SER A 194 20.60 15.01 2.96
CA SER A 194 21.55 14.93 1.83
C SER A 194 22.81 15.78 2.04
N THR A 195 22.77 16.76 2.93
CA THR A 195 23.90 17.66 3.20
C THR A 195 24.83 17.07 4.26
N THR A 196 24.25 16.53 5.32
CA THR A 196 24.99 16.04 6.49
C THR A 196 25.24 14.54 6.45
N GLY A 197 24.50 13.79 5.62
CA GLY A 197 24.50 12.33 5.60
C GLY A 197 23.95 11.71 6.89
N LYS A 198 23.39 12.52 7.80
CA LYS A 198 22.83 12.07 9.06
C LYS A 198 21.35 11.75 8.92
N LYS A 199 20.91 10.78 9.70
CA LYS A 199 19.50 10.42 9.80
C LYS A 199 18.68 11.62 10.25
N LYS A 200 17.56 11.87 9.56
CA LYS A 200 16.62 12.92 9.94
C LYS A 200 15.98 12.56 11.28
N THR A 201 15.76 13.55 12.13
CA THR A 201 15.19 13.35 13.48
C THR A 201 13.75 13.85 13.57
N ASN A 202 13.34 14.74 12.66
CA ASN A 202 11.98 15.23 12.61
C ASN A 202 11.05 14.14 12.03
N LYS A 203 10.11 13.66 12.86
CA LYS A 203 9.15 12.63 12.51
C LYS A 203 8.23 13.05 11.36
N ASP A 204 7.96 14.34 11.20
CA ASP A 204 7.12 14.88 10.14
C ASP A 204 7.75 14.69 8.74
N CYS A 205 9.08 14.51 8.67
CA CYS A 205 9.76 14.20 7.42
C CYS A 205 9.49 12.76 6.94
N PHE A 206 8.90 11.90 7.76
CA PHE A 206 8.61 10.50 7.43
C PHE A 206 7.11 10.23 7.27
N LEU A 207 6.26 11.14 7.71
CA LEU A 207 4.82 11.00 7.61
C LEU A 207 4.39 11.25 6.16
N VAL A 208 4.06 10.18 5.42
CA VAL A 208 3.30 10.25 4.15
C VAL A 208 1.82 10.54 4.45
N SER A 209 1.55 11.32 5.50
CA SER A 209 0.21 11.62 5.96
C SER A 209 -0.40 12.69 5.05
N GLY A 210 -1.15 12.28 4.03
CA GLY A 210 -2.09 13.15 3.34
C GLY A 210 -1.59 13.74 2.03
N ALA A 211 -0.28 13.82 1.85
CA ALA A 211 0.27 14.74 0.87
C ALA A 211 0.41 14.20 -0.56
N THR A 212 -0.21 13.06 -0.90
CA THR A 212 -0.26 12.63 -2.30
C THR A 212 -1.39 13.32 -3.05
N GLN A 213 -1.06 14.24 -3.95
CA GLN A 213 -2.05 15.04 -4.67
C GLN A 213 -2.74 14.30 -5.82
N LYS A 214 -2.01 13.40 -6.50
CA LYS A 214 -2.49 12.63 -7.65
C LYS A 214 -1.92 11.21 -7.60
N VAL A 215 -2.75 10.22 -7.90
CA VAL A 215 -2.31 8.83 -8.08
C VAL A 215 -2.64 8.36 -9.49
N ARG A 216 -1.67 7.72 -10.14
CA ARG A 216 -1.83 7.10 -11.46
C ARG A 216 -1.46 5.63 -11.36
N VAL A 217 -2.41 4.76 -11.71
CA VAL A 217 -2.26 3.31 -11.61
C VAL A 217 -2.36 2.70 -13.00
N ASN A 218 -1.23 2.21 -13.51
CA ASN A 218 -1.13 1.62 -14.83
C ASN A 218 -1.27 0.10 -14.76
N PHE A 219 -2.38 -0.40 -15.31
CA PHE A 219 -2.68 -1.81 -15.47
C PHE A 219 -2.48 -2.32 -16.91
N GLN A 220 -1.99 -1.50 -17.84
CA GLN A 220 -1.98 -1.82 -19.27
C GLN A 220 -1.24 -3.13 -19.60
N SER A 221 -0.15 -3.46 -18.90
CA SER A 221 0.58 -4.71 -19.14
C SER A 221 -0.15 -5.94 -18.58
N ILE A 222 -1.10 -5.75 -17.65
CA ILE A 222 -1.82 -6.85 -16.99
C ILE A 222 -3.35 -6.70 -17.12
N PHE A 223 -3.83 -5.88 -18.06
CA PHE A 223 -5.26 -5.58 -18.21
C PHE A 223 -6.16 -6.82 -18.34
N PRO A 224 -5.73 -7.96 -18.95
CA PRO A 224 -6.58 -9.14 -19.03
C PRO A 224 -6.89 -9.76 -17.66
N LEU A 225 -6.08 -9.45 -16.64
CA LEU A 225 -6.27 -9.94 -15.27
C LEU A 225 -7.26 -9.09 -14.46
N LEU A 226 -7.70 -7.95 -14.99
CA LEU A 226 -8.70 -7.11 -14.35
C LEU A 226 -10.11 -7.74 -14.46
N PRO A 227 -11.03 -7.40 -13.54
CA PRO A 227 -12.45 -7.69 -13.71
C PRO A 227 -12.97 -7.21 -15.07
N PRO A 228 -13.90 -7.91 -15.74
CA PRO A 228 -14.33 -7.61 -17.10
C PRO A 228 -14.70 -6.13 -17.34
N GLN A 229 -15.40 -5.50 -16.39
CA GLN A 229 -15.81 -4.10 -16.45
C GLN A 229 -14.63 -3.10 -16.39
N LEU A 230 -13.46 -3.53 -15.94
CA LEU A 230 -12.24 -2.71 -15.82
C LEU A 230 -11.23 -2.97 -16.94
N GLN A 231 -11.37 -4.05 -17.71
CA GLN A 231 -10.37 -4.44 -18.73
C GLN A 231 -10.22 -3.40 -19.83
N GLN A 232 -11.34 -2.91 -20.40
CA GLN A 232 -11.30 -1.89 -21.46
C GLN A 232 -10.71 -0.56 -20.95
N PRO A 233 -11.21 0.02 -19.84
CA PRO A 233 -10.56 1.18 -19.23
C PRO A 233 -9.06 0.97 -18.95
N GLY A 234 -8.70 -0.16 -18.34
CA GLY A 234 -7.32 -0.45 -17.94
C GLY A 234 -6.37 -0.69 -19.10
N ARG A 235 -6.89 -1.05 -20.27
CA ARG A 235 -6.14 -1.14 -21.53
C ARG A 235 -5.87 0.24 -22.13
N GLN A 236 -6.85 1.15 -22.05
CA GLN A 236 -6.80 2.44 -22.74
C GLN A 236 -5.86 3.46 -22.08
N ALA A 237 -5.91 3.56 -20.75
CA ALA A 237 -5.13 4.54 -20.01
C ALA A 237 -4.89 4.11 -18.55
N PRO A 238 -3.88 4.70 -17.88
CA PRO A 238 -3.75 4.58 -16.43
C PRO A 238 -5.01 5.10 -15.71
N PHE A 239 -5.41 4.43 -14.63
CA PHE A 239 -6.46 4.93 -13.75
C PHE A 239 -5.92 6.10 -12.93
N GLU A 240 -6.62 7.22 -12.98
CA GLU A 240 -6.23 8.42 -12.25
C GLU A 240 -7.19 8.70 -11.10
N TYR A 241 -6.62 8.98 -9.93
CA TYR A 241 -7.34 9.18 -8.68
C TYR A 241 -6.89 10.45 -7.97
N PHE A 242 -7.86 11.15 -7.39
CA PHE A 242 -7.69 12.37 -6.59
C PHE A 242 -8.28 12.22 -5.18
N PRO A 243 -7.72 12.93 -4.18
CA PRO A 243 -8.24 12.98 -2.82
C PRO A 243 -9.72 13.36 -2.78
N LYS A 244 -10.56 12.56 -2.10
CA LYS A 244 -11.94 12.97 -1.74
C LYS A 244 -11.95 14.04 -0.65
N TYR A 245 -10.90 14.06 0.16
CA TYR A 245 -10.65 14.96 1.28
C TYR A 245 -9.25 15.54 1.08
N PRO A 246 -8.86 16.67 1.70
CA PRO A 246 -7.57 17.33 1.43
C PRO A 246 -6.34 16.43 1.53
N ASN A 247 -6.44 15.29 2.23
CA ASN A 247 -5.35 14.39 2.50
C ASN A 247 -5.67 12.95 2.06
N PHE A 248 -4.79 12.34 1.27
CA PHE A 248 -4.74 10.89 1.07
C PHE A 248 -3.53 10.27 1.72
N ILE A 249 -3.75 9.12 2.32
CA ILE A 249 -2.69 8.32 2.90
C ILE A 249 -2.64 6.97 2.21
N TYR A 250 -1.53 6.72 1.54
CA TYR A 250 -1.35 5.57 0.67
C TYR A 250 -0.79 4.39 1.47
N LEU A 251 -1.32 3.19 1.24
CA LEU A 251 -0.58 1.95 1.47
C LEU A 251 -0.18 1.32 0.13
N VAL A 252 1.14 1.19 -0.10
CA VAL A 252 1.65 0.26 -1.10
C VAL A 252 1.99 -1.03 -0.42
N ASN A 253 1.64 -2.08 -1.14
CA ASN A 253 2.25 -3.37 -1.10
C ASN A 253 1.98 -4.02 0.22
N ALA A 254 0.97 -4.84 0.22
CA ALA A 254 0.81 -5.79 1.27
C ALA A 254 0.82 -7.16 0.57
N ARG A 255 1.85 -7.95 0.80
CA ARG A 255 2.05 -9.26 0.16
C ARG A 255 1.59 -10.38 1.06
N ASN A 256 0.80 -11.33 0.58
CA ASN A 256 0.66 -12.57 1.34
C ASN A 256 2.04 -13.22 1.50
N THR A 257 2.49 -13.44 2.74
CA THR A 257 3.65 -14.31 3.00
C THR A 257 3.40 -15.64 2.34
N LEU A 258 4.46 -16.23 1.79
CA LEU A 258 4.42 -17.64 1.42
C LEU A 258 4.26 -18.42 2.73
N THR A 259 3.01 -18.69 3.13
CA THR A 259 2.74 -19.64 4.19
C THR A 259 3.29 -20.97 3.71
N ASP A 260 4.34 -21.42 4.40
CA ASP A 260 4.78 -22.80 4.62
C ASP A 260 3.86 -23.83 3.91
N LEU A 261 4.00 -23.96 2.60
CA LEU A 261 3.46 -25.09 1.85
C LEU A 261 4.35 -26.25 2.26
N GLY A 262 3.96 -26.92 3.35
CA GLY A 262 4.74 -27.91 4.08
C GLY A 262 5.71 -28.68 3.20
N PHE A 263 6.96 -28.21 3.15
CA PHE A 263 8.07 -29.04 2.73
C PHE A 263 8.28 -30.03 3.87
N ARG A 264 7.60 -31.17 3.80
CA ARG A 264 8.15 -32.39 4.38
C ARG A 264 9.54 -32.55 3.76
N GLN A 265 10.56 -32.29 4.57
CA GLN A 265 11.89 -32.84 4.33
C GLN A 265 11.72 -34.34 4.17
N ILE A 266 11.83 -34.81 2.93
CA ILE A 266 12.15 -36.21 2.68
C ILE A 266 13.68 -36.26 2.80
N TYR A 267 14.14 -36.83 3.91
CA TYR A 267 15.53 -37.27 4.09
C TYR A 267 15.84 -38.40 3.11
#